data_AF-A0A3D5A170-F1
#
_entry.id   AF-A0A3D5A170-F1
#
_cell.length_a   1.000
_cell.length_b   1.000
_cell.length_c   1.000
_cell.angle_alpha   90.00
_cell.angle_beta   90.00
_cell.angle_gamma   90.00
#
_symmetry.space_group_name_H-M   'P 1'
#
loop_
_entity.id
_entity.type
_entity.pdbx_description
1 polymer ?
#
loop_
_entity_poly.entity_id
_entity_poly.type
_entity_poly.pdbx_seq_one_letter_code
_entity_poly.pdbx_strand_id
1 'polypeptide(L)'
;MLCNDEELAAKAYSFHHIGRFPGRPFYEFHLVASNLRMTEFQGAVAWAQTLRLPEQTQRRERNAKYLEDGLRAIPGVAPLERREEVTRWGFYYYLFKFISEQFDGLSRSRFAEAMAAEGVGIGSGHMHPIQNNPLFTNRNFGPVCYP
;
A
#
# COMPACT_ATOMS: atom_id res chain seq x y z
N MET A 1 -2.87 2.16 14.47
CA MET A 1 -1.47 2.63 14.45
C MET A 1 -0.67 1.68 15.32
N LEU A 2 0.55 1.32 14.91
CA LEU A 2 1.50 0.57 15.74
C LEU A 2 2.67 1.51 16.04
N CYS A 3 3.02 1.69 17.31
CA CYS A 3 4.16 2.50 17.74
C CYS A 3 4.67 2.02 19.11
N ASN A 4 5.89 2.41 19.47
CA ASN A 4 6.51 2.12 20.76
C ASN A 4 6.51 3.33 21.71
N ASP A 5 5.84 4.42 21.34
CA ASP A 5 5.71 5.64 22.13
C ASP A 5 4.29 5.70 22.71
N GLU A 6 4.18 5.64 24.03
CA GLU A 6 2.90 5.62 24.75
C GLU A 6 2.13 6.94 24.66
N GLU A 7 2.83 8.08 24.67
CA GLU A 7 2.21 9.39 24.53
C GLU A 7 1.62 9.55 23.13
N LEU A 8 2.36 9.13 22.10
CA LEU A 8 1.88 9.11 20.73
C LEU A 8 0.71 8.15 20.55
N ALA A 9 0.75 6.97 21.18
CA ALA A 9 -0.34 6.00 21.16
C ALA A 9 -1.62 6.57 21.78
N ALA A 10 -1.52 7.20 22.94
CA ALA A 10 -2.64 7.83 23.62
C ALA A 10 -3.25 8.98 22.78
N LYS A 11 -2.40 9.79 22.15
CA LYS A 11 -2.85 10.87 21.26
C LYS A 11 -3.54 10.33 20.00
N ALA A 12 -2.98 9.30 19.36
CA ALA A 12 -3.60 8.66 18.20
C ALA A 12 -4.93 7.99 18.54
N TYR A 13 -5.02 7.32 19.70
CA TYR A 13 -6.28 6.80 20.22
C TYR A 13 -7.32 7.91 20.35
N SER A 14 -6.93 9.05 20.91
CA SER A 14 -7.81 10.21 21.07
C SER A 14 -8.33 10.73 19.72
N PHE A 15 -7.47 10.93 18.71
CA PHE A 15 -7.91 11.33 17.37
C PHE A 15 -8.86 10.34 16.69
N HIS A 16 -8.65 9.04 16.94
CA HIS A 16 -9.49 7.96 16.44
C HIS A 16 -10.83 7.84 17.19
N HIS A 17 -10.84 8.21 18.48
CA HIS A 17 -11.94 8.03 19.40
C HIS A 17 -12.56 9.37 19.85
N ILE A 18 -12.78 10.29 18.89
CA ILE A 18 -13.53 11.54 19.10
C ILE A 18 -12.94 12.41 20.23
N GLY A 19 -11.63 12.42 20.41
CA GLY A 19 -10.94 13.34 21.31
C GLY A 19 -10.86 12.90 22.77
N ARG A 20 -11.14 11.62 23.06
CA ARG A 20 -11.13 11.04 24.40
C ARG A 20 -9.76 10.44 24.75
N PHE A 21 -9.31 10.63 25.98
CA PHE A 21 -8.10 10.01 26.49
C PHE A 21 -8.39 8.72 27.28
N PRO A 22 -7.49 7.71 27.21
CA PRO A 22 -7.58 6.53 28.07
C PRO A 22 -7.57 6.91 29.57
N GLY A 23 -8.32 6.17 30.39
CA GLY A 23 -8.35 6.37 31.86
C GLY A 23 -9.13 7.60 32.34
N ARG A 24 -9.79 8.35 31.44
CA ARG A 24 -10.64 9.50 31.78
C ARG A 24 -12.14 9.14 31.69
N PRO A 25 -13.03 9.91 32.33
CA PRO A 25 -14.47 9.81 32.12
C PRO A 25 -14.89 9.73 30.65
N PHE A 26 -15.93 8.93 30.36
CA PHE A 26 -16.34 8.62 28.99
C PHE A 26 -16.83 9.85 28.20
N TYR A 27 -17.44 10.82 28.86
CA TYR A 27 -18.01 12.01 28.22
C TYR A 27 -17.12 13.25 28.41
N GLU A 28 -15.80 13.04 28.36
CA GLU A 28 -14.78 14.08 28.40
C GLU A 28 -14.01 14.10 27.08
N PHE A 29 -13.96 15.27 26.44
CA PHE A 29 -13.35 15.45 25.12
C PHE A 29 -12.30 16.55 25.19
N HIS A 30 -11.07 16.24 24.76
CA HIS A 30 -9.91 17.09 24.97
C HIS A 30 -9.28 17.61 23.67
N LEU A 31 -9.62 17.01 22.53
CA LEU A 31 -9.09 17.36 21.21
C LEU A 31 -10.22 17.38 20.17
N VAL A 32 -10.11 18.25 19.18
CA VAL A 32 -10.94 18.15 17.97
C VAL A 32 -10.49 16.92 17.19
N ALA A 33 -11.42 15.99 16.96
CA ALA A 33 -11.13 14.68 16.43
C ALA A 33 -12.34 14.10 15.69
N SER A 34 -12.12 13.03 14.93
CA SER A 34 -13.15 12.33 14.18
C SER A 34 -13.51 10.99 14.85
N ASN A 35 -14.62 10.41 14.42
CA ASN A 35 -14.93 9.02 14.71
C ASN A 35 -14.29 8.14 13.63
N LEU A 36 -13.11 7.57 13.90
CA LEU A 36 -12.39 6.69 12.97
C LEU A 36 -12.38 5.24 13.45
N ARG A 37 -13.29 4.88 14.37
CA ARG A 37 -13.37 3.54 14.94
C ARG A 37 -13.62 2.47 13.91
N MET A 38 -12.83 1.41 13.97
CA MET A 38 -13.17 0.13 13.36
C MET A 38 -14.38 -0.47 14.09
N THR A 39 -15.31 -1.08 13.36
CA THR A 39 -16.44 -1.80 13.95
C THR A 39 -16.02 -3.19 14.41
N GLU A 40 -16.76 -3.78 15.36
CA GLU A 40 -16.51 -5.16 15.81
C GLU A 40 -16.54 -6.18 14.66
N PHE A 41 -17.44 -5.99 13.69
CA PHE A 41 -17.51 -6.85 12.51
C PHE A 41 -16.23 -6.77 11.66
N GLN A 42 -15.73 -5.55 11.40
CA GLN A 42 -14.46 -5.36 10.70
C GLN A 42 -13.29 -5.96 11.47
N GLY A 43 -13.27 -5.80 12.80
CA GLY A 43 -12.28 -6.38 13.69
C GLY A 43 -12.26 -7.92 13.63
N ALA A 44 -13.43 -8.55 13.68
CA ALA A 44 -13.55 -10.00 13.58
C ALA A 44 -13.06 -10.54 12.22
N VAL A 45 -13.42 -9.88 11.11
CA VAL A 45 -12.93 -10.24 9.78
C VAL A 45 -11.41 -10.07 9.69
N ALA A 46 -10.87 -8.95 10.17
CA ALA A 46 -9.44 -8.68 10.15
C ALA A 46 -8.66 -9.71 10.97
N TRP A 47 -9.15 -10.05 12.17
CA TRP A 47 -8.57 -11.09 13.03
C TRP A 47 -8.52 -12.45 12.33
N ALA A 48 -9.62 -12.89 11.71
CA ALA A 48 -9.63 -14.16 10.97
C ALA A 48 -8.63 -14.17 9.79
N GLN A 49 -8.41 -13.02 9.14
CA GLN A 49 -7.43 -12.89 8.06
C GLN A 49 -5.98 -12.90 8.56
N THR A 50 -5.67 -12.28 9.71
CA THR A 50 -4.29 -12.25 10.24
C THR A 50 -3.78 -13.65 10.60
N LEU A 51 -4.66 -14.54 11.07
CA LEU A 51 -4.32 -15.95 11.33
C LEU A 51 -3.81 -16.69 10.07
N ARG A 52 -4.26 -16.27 8.88
CA ARG A 52 -3.88 -16.87 7.58
C ARG A 52 -2.73 -16.15 6.89
N LEU A 53 -2.31 -14.99 7.40
CA LEU A 53 -1.28 -14.16 6.79
C LEU A 53 0.06 -14.90 6.60
N PRO A 54 0.57 -15.70 7.56
CA PRO A 54 1.83 -16.41 7.37
C PRO A 54 1.85 -17.32 6.14
N GLU A 55 0.80 -18.14 5.95
CA GLU A 55 0.63 -19.04 4.81
C GLU A 55 0.50 -18.26 3.49
N GLN A 56 -0.36 -17.23 3.47
CA GLN A 56 -0.56 -16.42 2.28
C GLN A 56 0.72 -15.72 1.83
N THR A 57 1.52 -15.19 2.76
CA THR A 57 2.81 -14.57 2.44
C THR A 57 3.80 -15.58 1.91
N GLN A 58 3.89 -16.79 2.48
CA GLN A 58 4.78 -17.84 1.95
C GLN A 58 4.37 -18.27 0.52
N ARG A 59 3.06 -18.39 0.27
CA ARG A 59 2.56 -18.71 -1.07
C ARG A 59 2.93 -17.63 -2.10
N ARG A 60 2.74 -16.35 -1.75
CA ARG A 60 3.13 -15.23 -2.62
C ARG A 60 4.64 -15.21 -2.87
N GLU A 61 5.44 -15.43 -1.83
CA GLU A 61 6.90 -15.47 -1.91
C GLU A 61 7.41 -16.56 -2.87
N ARG A 62 6.87 -17.79 -2.78
CA ARG A 62 7.22 -18.88 -3.70
C ARG A 62 6.88 -18.53 -5.16
N ASN A 63 5.69 -17.98 -5.38
CA ASN A 63 5.24 -17.60 -6.72
C ASN A 63 6.06 -16.43 -7.28
N ALA A 64 6.44 -15.47 -6.44
CA ALA A 64 7.28 -14.34 -6.82
C ALA A 64 8.66 -14.81 -7.30
N LYS A 65 9.30 -15.74 -6.57
CA LYS A 65 10.58 -16.32 -7.00
C LYS A 65 10.50 -17.03 -8.35
N TYR A 66 9.45 -17.82 -8.55
CA TYR A 66 9.21 -18.48 -9.84
C TYR A 66 9.03 -17.45 -10.97
N LEU A 67 8.26 -16.38 -10.73
CA LEU A 67 8.10 -15.29 -11.68
C LEU A 67 9.43 -14.56 -11.95
N GLU A 68 10.22 -14.29 -10.92
CA GLU A 68 11.53 -13.64 -11.01
C GLU A 68 12.49 -14.41 -11.92
N ASP A 69 12.57 -15.73 -11.75
CA ASP A 69 13.42 -16.59 -12.56
C ASP A 69 12.97 -16.57 -14.03
N GLY A 70 11.66 -16.60 -14.29
CA GLY A 70 11.09 -16.46 -15.63
C GLY A 70 11.39 -15.09 -16.26
N LEU A 71 11.27 -14.00 -15.49
CA LEU A 71 11.57 -12.65 -15.97
C LEU A 71 13.05 -12.51 -16.35
N ARG A 72 13.98 -13.09 -15.57
CA ARG A 72 15.42 -13.03 -15.88
C ARG A 72 15.80 -13.73 -17.19
N ALA A 73 14.98 -14.68 -17.65
CA ALA A 73 15.20 -15.40 -18.89
C ALA A 73 14.73 -14.63 -20.14
N ILE A 74 13.99 -13.53 -19.98
CA ILE A 74 13.36 -12.79 -21.09
C ILE A 74 14.04 -11.43 -21.25
N PRO A 75 14.74 -11.17 -22.36
CA PRO A 75 15.25 -9.83 -22.67
C PRO A 75 14.13 -8.79 -22.66
N GLY A 76 14.43 -7.63 -22.08
CA GLY A 76 13.49 -6.51 -22.03
C GLY A 76 12.61 -6.43 -20.79
N VAL A 77 12.62 -7.46 -19.94
CA VAL A 77 12.03 -7.40 -18.61
C VAL A 77 13.03 -7.86 -17.56
N ALA A 78 12.88 -7.38 -16.32
CA ALA A 78 13.72 -7.84 -15.21
C ALA A 78 12.98 -7.73 -13.87
N PRO A 79 13.24 -8.61 -12.92
CA PRO A 79 12.70 -8.47 -11.58
C PRO A 79 13.25 -7.23 -10.87
N LEU A 80 12.62 -6.87 -9.75
CA LEU A 80 13.20 -5.94 -8.79
C LEU A 80 14.17 -6.70 -7.88
N GLU A 81 15.39 -6.19 -7.76
CA GLU A 81 16.42 -6.82 -6.94
C GLU A 81 16.12 -6.65 -5.44
N ARG A 82 16.31 -7.74 -4.70
CA ARG A 82 16.11 -7.78 -3.26
C ARG A 82 17.37 -7.30 -2.58
N ARG A 83 17.21 -6.44 -1.58
CA ARG A 83 18.28 -6.12 -0.65
C ARG A 83 18.52 -7.30 0.28
N GLU A 84 19.79 -7.56 0.63
CA GLU A 84 20.20 -8.69 1.46
C GLU A 84 19.54 -8.69 2.86
N GLU A 85 19.22 -7.52 3.38
CA GLU A 85 18.62 -7.38 4.72
C GLU A 85 17.12 -7.74 4.77
N VAL A 86 16.48 -7.98 3.61
CA VAL A 86 15.05 -8.31 3.55
C VAL A 86 14.83 -9.78 3.91
N THR A 87 14.39 -10.03 5.14
CA THR A 87 14.06 -11.38 5.63
C THR A 87 12.71 -11.89 5.12
N ARG A 88 11.80 -10.99 4.75
CA ARG A 88 10.48 -11.31 4.20
C ARG A 88 9.92 -10.15 3.39
N TRP A 89 9.39 -10.43 2.21
CA TRP A 89 8.74 -9.43 1.36
C TRP A 89 7.22 -9.64 1.32
N GLY A 90 6.45 -8.58 1.63
CA GLY A 90 5.00 -8.55 1.46
C GLY A 90 4.63 -8.00 0.08
N PHE A 91 4.11 -8.85 -0.81
CA PHE A 91 3.64 -8.43 -2.14
C PHE A 91 2.16 -8.05 -2.10
N TYR A 92 1.87 -6.75 -2.22
CA TYR A 92 0.54 -6.26 -2.59
C TYR A 92 0.36 -6.27 -4.11
N TYR A 93 1.37 -5.76 -4.82
CA TYR A 93 1.61 -5.99 -6.24
C TYR A 93 3.02 -6.56 -6.43
N TYR A 94 3.23 -7.31 -7.51
CA TYR A 94 4.57 -7.61 -7.98
C TYR A 94 4.91 -6.62 -9.11
N LEU A 95 6.00 -5.88 -8.95
CA LEU A 95 6.48 -4.92 -9.94
C LEU A 95 7.73 -5.49 -10.61
N PHE A 96 7.89 -5.22 -11.90
CA PHE A 96 9.07 -5.59 -12.67
C PHE A 96 9.49 -4.42 -13.56
N LYS A 97 10.75 -4.43 -14.01
CA LYS A 97 11.30 -3.44 -14.92
C LYS A 97 10.91 -3.78 -16.35
N PHE A 98 10.53 -2.76 -17.11
CA PHE A 98 10.32 -2.85 -18.55
C PHE A 98 11.41 -2.01 -19.23
N ILE A 99 12.13 -2.62 -20.18
CA ILE A 99 13.28 -2.03 -20.88
C ILE A 99 12.90 -1.94 -22.35
N SER A 100 12.42 -0.75 -22.74
CA SER A 100 11.83 -0.47 -24.05
C SER A 100 12.76 -0.79 -25.21
N GLU A 101 14.05 -0.55 -25.02
CA GLU A 101 15.11 -0.72 -26.01
C GLU A 101 15.27 -2.17 -26.48
N GLN A 102 14.90 -3.14 -25.63
CA GLN A 102 14.93 -4.57 -25.95
C GLN A 102 13.65 -5.04 -26.67
N PHE A 103 12.69 -4.13 -26.88
CA PHE A 103 11.45 -4.34 -27.61
C PHE A 103 11.32 -3.32 -28.75
N ASP A 104 12.42 -2.96 -29.41
CA ASP A 104 12.44 -2.01 -30.54
C ASP A 104 11.80 -0.65 -30.21
N GLY A 105 11.91 -0.19 -28.95
CA GLY A 105 11.35 1.07 -28.49
C GLY A 105 9.84 1.02 -28.19
N LEU A 106 9.25 -0.18 -28.05
CA LEU A 106 7.85 -0.35 -27.72
C LEU A 106 7.46 0.40 -26.44
N SER A 107 6.39 1.17 -26.51
CA SER A 107 5.89 1.85 -25.30
C SER A 107 5.35 0.84 -24.29
N ARG A 108 5.50 1.16 -22.99
CA ARG A 108 4.96 0.34 -21.91
C ARG A 108 3.43 0.18 -22.00
N SER A 109 2.70 1.18 -22.51
CA SER A 109 1.25 1.08 -22.70
C SER A 109 0.91 0.03 -23.76
N ARG A 110 1.65 -0.01 -24.87
CA ARG A 110 1.44 -1.00 -25.92
C ARG A 110 1.82 -2.41 -25.46
N PHE A 111 2.88 -2.53 -24.68
CA PHE A 111 3.22 -3.80 -24.01
C PHE A 111 2.08 -4.29 -23.11
N ALA A 112 1.49 -3.41 -22.29
CA ALA A 112 0.38 -3.77 -21.41
C ALA A 112 -0.89 -4.16 -22.19
N GLU A 113 -1.20 -3.48 -23.30
CA GLU A 113 -2.29 -3.86 -24.21
C GLU A 113 -2.08 -5.26 -24.79
N ALA A 114 -0.86 -5.56 -25.25
CA ALA A 114 -0.53 -6.88 -25.80
C ALA A 114 -0.67 -7.98 -24.74
N MET A 115 -0.12 -7.77 -23.54
CA MET A 115 -0.25 -8.72 -22.43
C MET A 115 -1.72 -8.95 -22.03
N ALA A 116 -2.54 -7.90 -22.04
CA ALA A 116 -3.97 -8.02 -21.78
C ALA A 116 -4.70 -8.83 -22.87
N ALA A 117 -4.32 -8.69 -24.14
CA ALA A 117 -4.85 -9.49 -25.24
C ALA A 117 -4.53 -10.99 -25.09
N GLU A 118 -3.38 -11.32 -24.48
CA GLU A 118 -2.99 -12.69 -24.10
C GLU A 118 -3.63 -13.17 -22.78
N GLY A 119 -4.51 -12.38 -22.16
CA GLY A 119 -5.21 -12.72 -20.91
C GLY A 119 -4.45 -12.39 -19.62
N VAL A 120 -3.33 -11.67 -19.71
CA VAL A 120 -2.51 -11.26 -18.56
C VAL A 120 -2.58 -9.75 -18.39
N GLY A 121 -3.58 -9.28 -17.63
CA GLY A 121 -3.72 -7.86 -17.32
C GLY A 121 -2.56 -7.34 -16.46
N ILE A 122 -1.88 -6.28 -16.92
CA ILE A 122 -0.80 -5.61 -16.19
C ILE A 122 -1.16 -4.13 -15.97
N GLY A 123 -1.05 -3.67 -14.73
CA GLY A 123 -1.21 -2.26 -14.37
C GLY A 123 0.09 -1.47 -14.57
N SER A 124 -0.02 -0.17 -14.84
CA SER A 124 1.13 0.73 -15.00
C SER A 124 1.69 1.31 -13.69
N GLY A 125 1.07 0.97 -12.55
CA GLY A 125 1.36 1.56 -11.25
C GLY A 125 0.87 3.01 -11.12
N HIS A 126 1.22 3.67 -10.02
CA HIS A 126 0.86 5.06 -9.78
C HIS A 126 1.81 6.01 -10.52
N MET A 127 1.46 6.35 -11.76
CA MET A 127 2.28 7.21 -12.62
C MET A 127 1.97 8.69 -12.51
N HIS A 128 0.80 9.05 -11.97
CA HIS A 128 0.43 10.44 -11.73
C HIS A 128 1.08 10.92 -10.43
N PRO A 129 2.04 11.87 -10.47
CA PRO A 129 2.68 12.35 -9.26
C PRO A 129 1.67 12.99 -8.32
N ILE A 130 1.78 12.69 -7.03
CA ILE A 130 0.78 13.12 -6.03
C ILE A 130 0.62 14.64 -6.04
N GLN A 131 1.72 15.40 -6.14
CA GLN A 131 1.73 16.86 -6.16
C GLN A 131 1.00 17.49 -7.36
N ASN A 132 0.76 16.72 -8.43
CA ASN A 132 0.06 17.20 -9.63
C ASN A 132 -1.45 16.95 -9.55
N ASN A 133 -1.98 16.36 -8.47
CA ASN A 133 -3.42 16.25 -8.32
C ASN A 133 -4.05 17.64 -8.15
N PRO A 134 -5.25 17.90 -8.74
CA PRO A 134 -5.95 19.18 -8.61
C PRO A 134 -6.14 19.67 -7.17
N LEU A 135 -6.25 18.74 -6.21
CA LEU A 135 -6.26 19.06 -4.77
C LEU A 135 -5.09 19.96 -4.37
N PHE A 136 -3.87 19.64 -4.82
CA PHE A 136 -2.65 20.37 -4.47
C PHE A 136 -2.39 21.56 -5.40
N THR A 137 -2.64 21.43 -6.70
CA THR A 137 -2.41 22.52 -7.66
C THR A 137 -3.40 23.67 -7.47
N ASN A 138 -4.65 23.35 -7.13
CA ASN A 138 -5.69 24.35 -6.88
C ASN A 138 -5.77 24.76 -5.39
N ARG A 139 -4.98 24.11 -4.53
CA ARG A 139 -4.91 24.36 -3.08
C ARG A 139 -6.27 24.23 -2.36
N ASN A 140 -7.06 23.23 -2.74
CA ASN A 140 -8.41 22.99 -2.21
C ASN A 140 -8.38 22.23 -0.87
N PHE A 141 -7.70 22.75 0.15
CA PHE A 141 -7.46 22.05 1.43
C PHE A 141 -8.62 22.09 2.43
N GLY A 142 -9.72 22.78 2.08
CA GLY A 142 -10.86 22.96 2.96
C GLY A 142 -10.62 24.02 4.06
N PRO A 143 -11.65 24.34 4.86
CA PRO A 143 -11.64 25.48 5.79
C PRO A 143 -10.75 25.28 7.02
N VAL A 144 -10.28 24.06 7.26
CA VAL A 144 -9.55 23.66 8.48
C VAL A 144 -8.03 23.78 8.30
N CYS A 145 -7.57 24.14 7.10
CA CYS A 145 -6.17 24.42 6.85
C CYS A 145 -5.97 25.94 6.81
N TYR A 146 -5.90 26.59 7.97
CA TYR A 146 -5.22 27.88 8.15
C TYR A 146 -4.63 27.93 9.57
N PRO A 147 -3.42 28.49 9.78
CA PRO A 147 -2.64 29.31 8.86
C PRO A 147 -1.64 28.58 7.94
#